data_AF-A0A0P7WUL1-F1
#
_entry.id   AF-A0A0P7WUL1-F1
#
_cell.length_a   1.000
_cell.length_b   1.000
_cell.length_c   1.000
_cell.angle_alpha   90.00
_cell.angle_beta   90.00
_cell.angle_gamma   90.00
#
_symmetry.space_group_name_H-M   'P 1'
#
loop_
_entity.id
_entity.type
_entity.pdbx_description
1 polymer ?
#
loop_
_entity_poly.entity_id
_entity_poly.type
_entity_poly.pdbx_seq_one_letter_code
_entity_poly.pdbx_strand_id
1 'polypeptide(L)'
;MTAKEKKAKAKKVAPAPSLARSQESGQDIQPKRDLTRFVKWPRYIRLQRQRSILYKHLKVPPSINQFNQTLDRQTEQKAADKGDVPTERPPVLRAGLVTPLLVVFLPSLCHKMGVPYGIVKGKARLGCLVHRKTCASVDFTQIAFEDKGALAKLVESIETNYNEI
;
A
#
# COMPACT_ATOMS: atom_id res chain seq x y z
N MET A 1 47.93 63.82 5.47
CA MET A 1 48.48 62.81 4.53
C MET A 1 47.96 61.44 4.90
N THR A 2 46.86 60.99 4.30
CA THR A 2 46.32 59.63 4.54
C THR A 2 46.52 58.82 3.27
N ALA A 3 47.53 57.95 3.28
CA ALA A 3 47.86 57.08 2.16
C ALA A 3 46.76 56.01 1.98
N LYS A 4 46.20 55.92 0.77
CA LYS A 4 45.32 54.83 0.36
C LYS A 4 46.15 53.56 0.22
N GLU A 5 45.94 52.60 1.10
CA GLU A 5 46.56 51.28 1.02
C GLU A 5 45.98 50.49 -0.17
N LYS A 6 46.82 50.15 -1.16
CA LYS A 6 46.44 49.31 -2.30
C LYS A 6 46.39 47.85 -1.84
N LYS A 7 45.18 47.28 -1.78
CA LYS A 7 44.97 45.83 -1.56
C LYS A 7 45.54 45.03 -2.74
N ALA A 8 46.56 44.21 -2.48
CA ALA A 8 47.10 43.27 -3.47
C ALA A 8 46.08 42.14 -3.74
N LYS A 9 45.79 41.85 -5.02
CA LYS A 9 44.97 40.70 -5.42
C LYS A 9 45.75 39.40 -5.17
N ALA A 10 45.23 38.55 -4.30
CA ALA A 10 45.78 37.20 -4.07
C ALA A 10 45.77 36.40 -5.38
N LYS A 11 46.92 35.84 -5.76
CA LYS A 11 47.09 34.96 -6.92
C LYS A 11 46.37 33.64 -6.63
N LYS A 12 45.32 33.32 -7.39
CA LYS A 12 44.67 31.99 -7.32
C LYS A 12 45.69 30.93 -7.71
N VAL A 13 46.12 30.10 -6.77
CA VAL A 13 46.87 28.87 -7.05
C VAL A 13 45.89 27.93 -7.76
N ALA A 14 46.29 27.39 -8.93
CA ALA A 14 45.49 26.40 -9.63
C ALA A 14 45.22 25.21 -8.69
N PRO A 15 43.98 24.70 -8.58
CA PRO A 15 43.72 23.51 -7.78
C PRO A 15 44.59 22.37 -8.30
N ALA A 16 45.21 21.62 -7.38
CA ALA A 16 46.04 20.48 -7.74
C ALA A 16 45.24 19.52 -8.66
N PRO A 17 45.88 18.92 -9.68
CA PRO A 17 45.19 18.00 -10.57
C PRO A 17 44.61 16.85 -9.74
N SER A 18 43.30 16.67 -9.81
CA SER A 18 42.65 15.52 -9.19
C SER A 18 43.03 14.26 -9.95
N LEU A 19 43.75 13.34 -9.31
CA LEU A 19 43.96 12.01 -9.85
C LEU A 19 42.59 11.31 -9.95
N ALA A 20 42.12 11.10 -11.18
CA ALA A 20 40.91 10.33 -11.43
C ALA A 20 41.17 8.86 -11.04
N ARG A 21 40.31 8.30 -10.18
CA ARG A 21 40.40 6.89 -9.79
C ARG A 21 39.89 6.00 -10.92
N SER A 22 40.67 5.01 -11.31
CA SER A 22 40.33 4.06 -12.36
C SER A 22 39.31 3.05 -11.83
N GLN A 23 38.14 2.98 -12.45
CA GLN A 23 37.04 2.09 -12.03
C GLN A 23 37.12 0.69 -12.65
N GLU A 24 38.17 0.44 -13.41
CA GLU A 24 38.40 -0.83 -14.10
C GLU A 24 38.77 -1.94 -13.11
N SER A 25 38.42 -3.18 -13.46
CA SER A 25 38.71 -4.36 -12.64
C SER A 25 40.21 -4.48 -12.37
N GLY A 26 40.58 -4.54 -11.09
CA GLY A 26 41.98 -4.74 -10.67
C GLY A 26 42.83 -3.46 -10.59
N GLN A 27 42.26 -2.26 -10.82
CA GLN A 27 42.98 -0.99 -10.70
C GLN A 27 42.87 -0.41 -9.27
N ASP A 28 41.90 0.48 -9.01
CA ASP A 28 41.73 1.13 -7.71
C ASP A 28 40.67 0.45 -6.82
N ILE A 29 40.72 0.71 -5.51
CA ILE A 29 39.68 0.28 -4.56
C ILE A 29 38.34 0.88 -4.97
N GLN A 30 37.36 0.01 -5.25
CA GLN A 30 36.01 0.43 -5.62
C GLN A 30 35.40 1.31 -4.52
N PRO A 31 34.65 2.37 -4.90
CA PRO A 31 33.93 3.18 -3.92
C PRO A 31 32.87 2.33 -3.20
N LYS A 32 32.49 2.75 -2.00
CA LYS A 32 31.39 2.13 -1.26
C LYS A 32 30.11 2.27 -2.10
N ARG A 33 29.56 1.14 -2.54
CA ARG A 33 28.30 1.04 -3.31
C ARG A 33 27.22 0.39 -2.46
N ASP A 34 25.97 0.58 -2.84
CA ASP A 34 24.87 -0.12 -2.20
C ASP A 34 24.99 -1.64 -2.46
N LEU A 35 25.25 -2.39 -1.39
CA LEU A 35 25.39 -3.84 -1.44
C LEU A 35 24.07 -4.56 -1.16
N THR A 36 22.96 -3.86 -0.91
CA THR A 36 21.63 -4.42 -0.54
C THR A 36 21.20 -5.60 -1.41
N ARG A 37 21.55 -5.60 -2.71
CA ARG A 37 21.28 -6.71 -3.64
C ARG A 37 22.14 -7.96 -3.39
N PHE A 38 23.39 -7.79 -2.98
CA PHE A 38 24.40 -8.83 -2.80
C PHE A 38 24.57 -9.26 -1.33
N VAL A 39 23.93 -8.57 -0.39
CA VAL A 39 23.90 -8.97 1.02
C VAL A 39 23.21 -10.33 1.16
N LYS A 40 23.81 -11.23 1.96
CA LYS A 40 23.16 -12.45 2.41
C LYS A 40 22.08 -12.11 3.45
N TRP A 41 20.84 -12.02 2.98
CA TRP A 41 19.70 -11.66 3.84
C TRP A 41 19.35 -12.74 4.89
N PRO A 42 18.90 -12.34 6.09
CA PRO A 42 18.29 -13.23 7.08
C PRO A 42 17.22 -14.15 6.46
N ARG A 43 17.09 -15.37 7.01
CA ARG A 43 16.24 -16.44 6.44
C ARG A 43 14.79 -15.99 6.21
N TYR A 44 14.19 -15.25 7.15
CA TYR A 44 12.80 -14.80 7.03
C TYR A 44 12.58 -13.81 5.88
N ILE A 45 13.54 -12.91 5.63
CA ILE A 45 13.48 -11.95 4.51
C ILE A 45 13.58 -12.70 3.18
N ARG A 46 14.50 -13.68 3.08
CA ARG A 46 14.64 -14.54 1.89
C ARG A 46 13.34 -15.29 1.60
N LEU A 47 12.76 -15.94 2.62
CA LEU A 47 11.51 -16.68 2.48
C LEU A 47 10.33 -15.77 2.09
N GLN A 48 10.21 -14.58 2.67
CA GLN A 48 9.17 -13.61 2.31
C GLN A 48 9.29 -13.14 0.85
N ARG A 49 10.51 -12.83 0.38
CA ARG A 49 10.78 -12.43 -1.01
C ARG A 49 10.52 -13.58 -1.98
N GLN A 50 11.04 -14.77 -1.69
CA GLN A 50 10.83 -15.98 -2.50
C GLN A 50 9.35 -16.34 -2.59
N ARG A 51 8.60 -16.24 -1.47
CA ARG A 51 7.16 -16.46 -1.45
C ARG A 51 6.45 -15.51 -2.43
N SER A 52 6.75 -14.21 -2.39
CA SER A 52 6.15 -13.24 -3.32
C SER A 52 6.49 -13.52 -4.80
N ILE A 53 7.72 -13.93 -5.08
CA ILE A 53 8.14 -14.35 -6.44
C ILE A 53 7.34 -15.58 -6.86
N LEU A 54 7.25 -16.60 -6.00
CA LEU A 54 6.52 -17.83 -6.29
C LEU A 54 5.06 -17.56 -6.64
N TYR A 55 4.34 -16.71 -5.88
CA TYR A 55 2.94 -16.36 -6.18
C TYR A 55 2.76 -15.65 -7.53
N LYS A 56 3.79 -15.01 -8.07
CA LYS A 56 3.74 -14.38 -9.41
C LYS A 56 3.99 -15.39 -10.53
N HIS A 57 4.84 -16.38 -10.29
CA HIS A 57 5.23 -17.36 -11.31
C HIS A 57 4.32 -18.59 -11.34
N LEU A 58 3.63 -18.90 -10.24
CA LEU A 58 2.69 -19.99 -10.18
C LEU A 58 1.34 -19.55 -10.77
N LYS A 59 0.63 -20.49 -11.42
CA LYS A 59 -0.76 -20.26 -11.84
C LYS A 59 -1.65 -20.25 -10.58
N VAL A 60 -2.23 -19.10 -10.28
CA VAL A 60 -3.12 -18.92 -9.13
C VAL A 60 -4.57 -19.25 -9.54
N PRO A 61 -5.29 -20.13 -8.80
CA PRO A 61 -6.70 -20.39 -9.06
C PRO A 61 -7.56 -19.12 -9.00
N PRO A 62 -8.64 -19.01 -9.79
CA PRO A 62 -9.47 -17.80 -9.85
C PRO A 62 -10.07 -17.42 -8.48
N SER A 63 -10.41 -18.40 -7.66
CA SER A 63 -10.90 -18.21 -6.28
C SER A 63 -9.91 -17.49 -5.36
N ILE A 64 -8.62 -17.52 -5.66
CA ILE A 64 -7.59 -16.77 -4.93
C ILE A 64 -7.21 -15.50 -5.69
N ASN A 65 -7.21 -15.56 -7.03
CA ASN A 65 -6.82 -14.42 -7.86
C ASN A 65 -7.82 -13.25 -7.79
N GLN A 66 -9.09 -13.51 -7.45
CA GLN A 66 -10.09 -12.46 -7.21
C GLN A 66 -9.62 -11.42 -6.17
N PHE A 67 -8.84 -11.81 -5.15
CA PHE A 67 -8.32 -10.88 -4.14
C PHE A 67 -7.23 -9.93 -4.64
N ASN A 68 -6.70 -10.16 -5.84
CA ASN A 68 -5.78 -9.22 -6.49
C ASN A 68 -6.55 -8.11 -7.24
N GLN A 69 -7.83 -8.33 -7.57
CA GLN A 69 -8.71 -7.34 -8.17
C GLN A 69 -9.37 -6.54 -7.04
N THR A 70 -8.74 -5.42 -6.68
CA THR A 70 -9.20 -4.53 -5.60
C THR A 70 -9.92 -3.31 -6.15
N LEU A 71 -10.81 -2.73 -5.35
CA LEU A 71 -11.46 -1.45 -5.64
C LEU A 71 -10.44 -0.34 -5.92
N ASP A 72 -10.83 0.58 -6.78
CA ASP A 72 -10.01 1.75 -7.09
C ASP A 72 -9.85 2.66 -5.88
N ARG A 73 -8.67 3.28 -5.76
CA ARG A 73 -8.31 4.12 -4.61
C ARG A 73 -9.34 5.22 -4.30
N GLN A 74 -9.94 5.82 -5.33
CA GLN A 74 -10.95 6.88 -5.16
C GLN A 74 -12.25 6.33 -4.56
N THR A 75 -12.68 5.17 -5.04
CA THR A 75 -13.87 4.46 -4.55
C THR A 75 -13.65 3.94 -3.13
N GLU A 76 -12.43 3.45 -2.83
CA GLU A 76 -12.03 3.05 -1.48
C GLU A 76 -12.06 4.21 -0.48
N GLN A 77 -11.61 5.41 -0.86
CA GLN A 77 -11.62 6.58 0.02
C GLN A 77 -13.05 7.00 0.35
N LYS A 78 -13.94 7.06 -0.65
CA LYS A 78 -15.36 7.36 -0.45
C LYS A 78 -16.05 6.37 0.50
N ALA A 79 -15.63 5.09 0.45
CA ALA A 79 -16.13 4.06 1.37
C ALA A 79 -15.58 4.22 2.79
N ALA A 80 -14.33 4.65 2.93
CA ALA A 80 -13.67 4.85 4.23
C ALA A 80 -14.16 6.11 4.94
N ASP A 81 -14.35 7.22 4.21
CA ASP A 81 -14.74 8.52 4.79
C ASP A 81 -16.19 8.52 5.33
N LYS A 82 -16.98 7.51 4.98
CA LYS A 82 -18.39 7.35 5.43
C LYS A 82 -18.56 6.42 6.62
N GLY A 83 -17.48 5.80 7.12
CA GLY A 83 -17.55 4.95 8.30
C GLY A 83 -17.32 5.67 9.64
N ASP A 84 -16.95 6.95 9.64
CA ASP A 84 -16.84 7.75 10.85
C ASP A 84 -18.17 8.46 11.16
N VAL A 85 -19.04 7.78 11.90
CA VAL A 85 -20.15 8.40 12.61
C VAL A 85 -19.84 8.34 14.11
N PRO A 86 -19.41 9.45 14.75
CA PRO A 86 -19.40 9.54 16.20
C PRO A 86 -20.84 9.85 16.63
N THR A 87 -21.60 8.82 16.99
CA THR A 87 -22.89 9.00 17.66
C THR A 87 -22.90 8.22 18.96
N GLU A 88 -23.46 8.84 20.00
CA GLU A 88 -23.68 8.39 21.39
C GLU A 88 -24.53 7.11 21.54
N ARG A 89 -24.54 6.22 20.54
CA ARG A 89 -25.20 4.91 20.55
C ARG A 89 -24.30 3.89 19.86
N PRO A 90 -24.23 2.63 20.33
CA PRO A 90 -23.24 1.68 19.86
C PRO A 90 -23.36 1.50 18.33
N PRO A 91 -22.31 1.79 17.54
CA PRO A 91 -22.41 1.71 16.09
C PRO A 91 -22.51 0.25 15.65
N VAL A 92 -23.47 0.00 14.75
CA VAL A 92 -23.82 -1.31 14.20
C VAL A 92 -22.87 -1.74 13.06
N LEU A 93 -21.57 -1.41 13.19
CA LEU A 93 -20.50 -1.93 12.34
C LEU A 93 -19.94 -3.19 12.98
N ARG A 94 -20.47 -4.36 12.60
CA ARG A 94 -20.03 -5.63 13.16
C ARG A 94 -18.77 -6.11 12.42
N ALA A 95 -17.60 -5.61 12.81
CA ALA A 95 -16.33 -6.12 12.28
C ALA A 95 -16.00 -7.49 12.87
N GLY A 96 -16.04 -8.52 12.02
CA GLY A 96 -15.55 -9.86 12.35
C GLY A 96 -14.02 -9.93 12.26
N LEU A 97 -13.36 -10.40 13.32
CA LEU A 97 -11.96 -10.84 13.25
C LEU A 97 -11.92 -12.22 12.58
N VAL A 98 -12.08 -12.22 11.26
CA VAL A 98 -12.14 -13.45 10.47
C VAL A 98 -10.72 -13.87 10.07
N THR A 99 -10.43 -15.17 10.21
CA THR A 99 -9.16 -15.76 9.77
C THR A 99 -9.06 -15.74 8.23
N PRO A 100 -7.86 -15.58 7.65
CA PRO A 100 -7.71 -15.38 6.19
C PRO A 100 -8.21 -16.55 5.34
N LEU A 101 -8.38 -17.75 5.91
CA LEU A 101 -8.89 -18.91 5.19
C LEU A 101 -10.40 -18.82 4.93
N LEU A 102 -11.16 -18.23 5.86
CA LEU A 102 -12.62 -18.13 5.74
C LEU A 102 -13.04 -17.08 4.70
N VAL A 103 -12.20 -16.07 4.48
CA VAL A 103 -12.47 -14.96 3.54
C VAL A 103 -12.57 -15.44 2.09
N VAL A 104 -11.98 -16.59 1.75
CA VAL A 104 -12.03 -17.16 0.40
C VAL A 104 -13.47 -17.48 -0.06
N PHE A 105 -14.39 -17.80 0.87
CA PHE A 105 -15.78 -18.12 0.55
C PHE A 105 -16.72 -16.91 0.53
N LEU A 106 -16.31 -15.78 1.13
CA LEU A 106 -17.17 -14.59 1.27
C LEU A 106 -17.66 -14.03 -0.08
N PRO A 107 -16.80 -13.83 -1.10
CA PRO A 107 -17.25 -13.36 -2.42
C PRO A 107 -18.37 -14.23 -3.02
N SER A 108 -18.19 -15.55 -2.97
CA SER A 108 -19.17 -16.51 -3.49
C SER A 108 -20.48 -16.53 -2.71
N LEU A 109 -20.41 -16.35 -1.38
CA LEU A 109 -21.61 -16.25 -0.55
C LEU A 109 -22.37 -14.95 -0.82
N CYS A 110 -21.67 -13.82 -0.90
CA CYS A 110 -22.29 -12.52 -1.19
C CYS A 110 -22.97 -12.52 -2.55
N HIS A 111 -22.34 -13.09 -3.57
CA HIS A 111 -22.96 -13.27 -4.88
C HIS A 111 -24.22 -14.15 -4.81
N LYS A 112 -24.17 -15.29 -4.11
CA LYS A 112 -25.32 -16.19 -3.94
C LYS A 112 -26.50 -15.54 -3.20
N MET A 113 -26.21 -14.63 -2.27
CA MET A 113 -27.21 -13.92 -1.47
C MET A 113 -27.66 -12.60 -2.11
N GLY A 114 -27.11 -12.21 -3.26
CA GLY A 114 -27.41 -10.94 -3.93
C GLY A 114 -26.96 -9.70 -3.15
N VAL A 115 -25.91 -9.84 -2.33
CA VAL A 115 -25.36 -8.74 -1.53
C VAL A 115 -24.15 -8.13 -2.25
N PRO A 116 -24.11 -6.80 -2.48
CA PRO A 116 -22.96 -6.16 -3.12
C PRO A 116 -21.73 -6.26 -2.23
N TYR A 117 -20.61 -6.70 -2.79
CA TYR A 117 -19.34 -6.85 -2.07
C TYR A 117 -18.19 -6.27 -2.90
N GLY A 118 -17.17 -5.73 -2.22
CA GLY A 118 -15.98 -5.19 -2.87
C GLY A 118 -14.73 -5.50 -2.06
N ILE A 119 -13.60 -5.65 -2.76
CA ILE A 119 -12.33 -6.05 -2.15
C ILE A 119 -11.46 -4.80 -1.96
N VAL A 120 -11.10 -4.48 -0.71
CA VAL A 120 -10.30 -3.30 -0.37
C VAL A 120 -8.83 -3.67 -0.19
N LYS A 121 -7.93 -2.80 -0.67
CA LYS A 121 -6.48 -2.96 -0.54
C LYS A 121 -6.01 -2.70 0.90
N GLY A 122 -5.91 -3.78 1.66
CA GLY A 122 -5.18 -3.85 2.93
C GLY A 122 -6.07 -3.91 4.17
N LYS A 123 -5.97 -5.03 4.92
CA LYS A 123 -6.71 -5.30 6.17
C LYS A 123 -6.49 -4.29 7.32
N ALA A 124 -5.37 -3.57 7.30
CA ALA A 124 -5.08 -2.56 8.32
C ALA A 124 -5.95 -1.31 8.12
N ARG A 125 -6.24 -0.92 6.86
CA ARG A 125 -7.11 0.22 6.54
C ARG A 125 -8.55 -0.05 6.97
N LEU A 126 -9.04 -1.27 6.74
CA LEU A 126 -10.33 -1.72 7.27
C LEU A 126 -10.35 -1.74 8.81
N GLY A 127 -9.22 -2.07 9.43
CA GLY A 127 -9.08 -2.01 10.89
C GLY A 127 -9.25 -0.60 11.44
N CYS A 128 -8.63 0.41 10.80
CA CYS A 128 -8.73 1.80 11.22
C CYS A 128 -10.19 2.29 11.27
N LEU A 129 -11.03 1.89 10.31
CA LEU A 129 -12.45 2.26 10.25
C LEU A 129 -13.25 1.85 11.49
N VAL A 130 -12.86 0.74 12.11
CA VAL A 130 -13.56 0.15 13.27
C VAL A 130 -12.72 0.19 14.53
N HIS A 131 -11.70 1.06 14.57
CA HIS A 131 -10.81 1.25 15.70
C HIS A 131 -10.08 -0.03 16.15
N ARG A 132 -9.73 -0.90 15.21
CA ARG A 132 -8.97 -2.15 15.44
C ARG A 132 -7.66 -2.17 14.66
N LYS A 133 -6.68 -2.95 15.14
CA LYS A 133 -5.39 -3.08 14.44
C LYS A 133 -5.53 -3.71 13.04
N THR A 134 -6.47 -4.64 12.88
CA THR A 134 -6.74 -5.31 11.60
C THR A 134 -8.17 -5.81 11.54
N CYS A 135 -8.84 -5.69 10.38
CA CYS A 135 -10.14 -6.31 10.11
C CYS A 135 -10.16 -6.98 8.74
N ALA A 136 -10.88 -8.09 8.64
CA ALA A 136 -10.94 -8.92 7.44
C ALA A 136 -12.19 -8.66 6.60
N SER A 137 -13.35 -8.47 7.24
CA SER A 137 -14.60 -8.04 6.62
C SER A 137 -15.27 -6.94 7.47
N VAL A 138 -15.98 -6.04 6.80
CA VAL A 138 -16.78 -4.98 7.41
C VAL A 138 -18.09 -4.93 6.62
N ASP A 139 -19.21 -4.96 7.35
CA ASP A 139 -20.54 -4.98 6.77
C ASP A 139 -21.35 -3.79 7.29
N PHE A 140 -22.10 -3.13 6.40
CA PHE A 140 -23.02 -2.05 6.76
C PHE A 140 -24.42 -2.66 7.00
N THR A 141 -24.94 -2.52 8.22
CA THR A 141 -26.27 -3.04 8.57
C THR A 141 -27.35 -1.96 8.59
N GLN A 142 -27.01 -0.75 9.02
CA GLN A 142 -27.92 0.39 9.11
C GLN A 142 -27.17 1.66 8.72
N ILE A 143 -27.80 2.51 7.91
CA ILE A 143 -27.21 3.75 7.38
C ILE A 143 -28.16 4.92 7.69
N ALA A 144 -27.58 6.05 8.09
CA ALA A 144 -28.30 7.31 8.28
C ALA A 144 -28.94 7.78 6.97
N PHE A 145 -30.06 8.49 7.04
CA PHE A 145 -30.80 8.92 5.84
C PHE A 145 -29.95 9.78 4.89
N GLU A 146 -29.13 10.67 5.45
CA GLU A 146 -28.23 11.58 4.72
C GLU A 146 -27.25 10.85 3.79
N ASP A 147 -26.78 9.67 4.18
CA ASP A 147 -25.73 8.95 3.47
C ASP A 147 -26.25 7.95 2.43
N LYS A 148 -27.57 7.69 2.41
CA LYS A 148 -28.18 6.70 1.52
C LYS A 148 -27.90 6.97 0.05
N GLY A 149 -28.00 8.24 -0.39
CA GLY A 149 -27.80 8.60 -1.79
C GLY A 149 -26.34 8.41 -2.27
N ALA A 150 -25.37 8.61 -1.38
CA ALA A 150 -23.97 8.41 -1.72
C ALA A 150 -23.57 6.94 -1.64
N LEU A 151 -24.16 6.17 -0.72
CA LEU A 151 -23.99 4.72 -0.67
C LEU A 151 -24.58 4.04 -1.91
N ALA A 152 -25.74 4.49 -2.41
CA ALA A 152 -26.35 3.93 -3.62
C ALA A 152 -25.40 4.02 -4.83
N LYS A 153 -24.74 5.17 -5.02
CA LYS A 153 -23.72 5.36 -6.08
C LYS A 153 -22.52 4.44 -5.90
N LEU A 154 -22.12 4.22 -4.65
CA LEU A 154 -21.01 3.31 -4.31
C LEU A 154 -21.40 1.85 -4.61
N VAL A 155 -22.61 1.43 -4.24
CA VAL A 155 -23.15 0.10 -4.51
C VAL A 155 -23.22 -0.16 -6.02
N GLU A 156 -23.76 0.77 -6.80
CA GLU A 156 -23.81 0.68 -8.27
C GLU A 156 -22.41 0.53 -8.89
N SER A 157 -21.44 1.30 -8.40
CA SER A 157 -20.04 1.18 -8.83
C SER A 157 -19.40 -0.15 -8.42
N ILE A 158 -19.85 -0.77 -7.32
CA ILE A 158 -19.32 -2.06 -6.85
C ILE A 158 -19.94 -3.22 -7.61
N GLU A 159 -21.25 -3.18 -7.83
CA GLU A 159 -22.00 -4.22 -8.56
C GLU A 159 -21.48 -4.39 -9.98
N THR A 160 -21.29 -3.28 -10.69
CA THR A 160 -20.70 -3.27 -12.05
C THR A 160 -19.30 -3.88 -12.12
N ASN A 161 -18.52 -3.79 -11.04
CA ASN A 161 -17.13 -4.25 -11.01
C ASN A 161 -16.97 -5.70 -10.52
N TYR A 162 -17.86 -6.21 -9.68
CA TYR A 162 -17.69 -7.50 -8.98
C TYR A 162 -18.81 -8.53 -9.21
N ASN A 163 -20.01 -8.12 -9.62
CA ASN A 163 -21.12 -9.06 -9.88
C ASN A 163 -21.20 -9.54 -11.34
N GLU A 164 -20.49 -8.89 -12.26
CA GLU A 164 -20.44 -9.23 -13.69
C GLU A 164 -19.28 -10.21 -14.04
N ILE A 165 -18.52 -10.68 -13.04
CA ILE A 165 -17.37 -11.60 -13.18
C ILE A 165 -17.75 -13.03 -12.79
#